data_AF-A0A9E2P621-F1
#
_entry.id   AF-A0A9E2P621-F1
#
_cell.length_a   1.000
_cell.length_b   1.000
_cell.length_c   1.000
_cell.angle_alpha   90.00
_cell.angle_beta   90.00
_cell.angle_gamma   90.00
#
_symmetry.space_group_name_H-M   'P 1'
#
loop_
_entity.id
_entity.type
_entity.pdbx_description
1 polymer ?
#
loop_
_entity_poly.entity_id
_entity_poly.type
_entity_poly.pdbx_seq_one_letter_code
_entity_poly.pdbx_strand_id
1 'polypeptide(L)'
;GSVTDEAAVQAMVEHTLAAWGRIDILINNAGILRDKSFAKMSLDDFRLVVEVHLMGAAVCSKAVWETMRGQGYGRIVMTTSSSGLYGNFGQANYGAAKMALVGLMQTLAIEGEKYGVRVNCLAPTAATQMTAGVLSEESLNQLDPALVSPALLALVAEDAPTRAIVCAGAGHFARAYVTLTPGAWIGGGPDAGERVQAAWATISDPAGSVVPDYGFMQAEREVASAEAQAGVTAG
;
A
#
# COMPACT_ATOMS: atom_id res chain seq x y z
N GLY A 1 -23.17 5.77 -6.61
CA GLY A 1 -22.38 5.97 -7.84
C GLY A 1 -21.24 4.98 -7.88
N SER A 2 -20.58 4.82 -9.03
CA SER A 2 -19.30 4.09 -9.11
C SER A 2 -18.16 5.00 -8.64
N VAL A 3 -17.14 4.44 -8.00
CA VAL A 3 -15.90 5.19 -7.68
C VAL A 3 -15.06 5.50 -8.91
N THR A 4 -15.37 4.86 -10.04
CA THR A 4 -14.72 5.07 -11.34
C THR A 4 -15.43 6.11 -12.20
N ASP A 5 -16.55 6.66 -11.73
CA ASP A 5 -17.28 7.74 -12.38
C ASP A 5 -16.87 9.06 -11.73
N GLU A 6 -15.94 9.77 -12.37
CA GLU A 6 -15.37 11.02 -11.86
C GLU A 6 -16.44 12.06 -11.56
N ALA A 7 -17.46 12.19 -12.42
CA ALA A 7 -18.53 13.16 -12.24
C ALA A 7 -19.41 12.81 -11.02
N ALA A 8 -19.71 11.51 -10.84
CA ALA A 8 -20.45 11.06 -9.67
C ALA A 8 -19.66 11.23 -8.36
N VAL A 9 -18.34 10.98 -8.38
CA VAL A 9 -17.47 11.21 -7.23
C VAL A 9 -17.38 12.70 -6.90
N GLN A 10 -17.22 13.56 -7.91
CA GLN A 10 -17.19 15.00 -7.72
C GLN A 10 -18.50 15.53 -7.12
N ALA A 11 -19.65 15.07 -7.63
CA ALA A 11 -20.96 15.44 -7.08
C ALA A 11 -21.11 15.00 -5.60
N MET A 12 -20.59 13.82 -5.23
CA MET A 12 -20.57 13.35 -3.84
C MET A 12 -19.71 14.24 -2.93
N VAL A 13 -18.54 14.66 -3.42
CA VAL A 13 -17.63 15.57 -2.70
C VAL A 13 -18.28 16.93 -2.50
N GLU A 14 -18.87 17.51 -3.55
CA GLU A 14 -19.57 18.80 -3.50
C GLU A 14 -20.76 18.76 -2.54
N HIS A 15 -21.54 17.69 -2.58
CA HIS A 15 -22.64 17.51 -1.64
C HIS A 15 -22.15 17.47 -0.18
N THR A 16 -21.04 16.76 0.08
CA THR A 16 -20.46 16.67 1.42
C THR A 16 -19.96 18.03 1.90
N LEU A 17 -19.29 18.79 1.03
CA LEU A 17 -18.84 20.15 1.34
C LEU A 17 -20.00 21.11 1.57
N ALA A 18 -21.07 21.02 0.78
CA ALA A 18 -22.26 21.85 0.96
C ALA A 18 -22.97 21.55 2.31
N ALA A 19 -22.99 20.28 2.73
CA ALA A 19 -23.63 19.87 3.96
C ALA A 19 -22.80 20.17 5.23
N TRP A 20 -21.47 20.01 5.16
CA TRP A 20 -20.61 20.00 6.35
C TRP A 20 -19.48 21.05 6.34
N GLY A 21 -19.24 21.71 5.20
CA GLY A 21 -18.21 22.74 5.03
C GLY A 21 -16.76 22.23 4.97
N ARG A 22 -16.53 20.93 5.19
CA ARG A 22 -15.20 20.31 5.21
C ARG A 22 -15.25 18.83 4.87
N ILE A 23 -14.11 18.28 4.47
CA ILE A 23 -13.90 16.83 4.34
C ILE A 23 -12.58 16.47 5.01
N ASP A 24 -12.66 15.68 6.07
CA ASP A 24 -11.52 15.34 6.93
C ASP A 24 -10.96 13.96 6.66
N ILE A 25 -11.84 13.01 6.31
CA ILE A 25 -11.51 11.60 6.22
C ILE A 25 -12.02 11.06 4.87
N LEU A 26 -11.16 10.33 4.16
CA LEU A 26 -11.52 9.53 2.99
C LEU A 26 -11.10 8.07 3.22
N ILE A 27 -12.04 7.14 3.11
CA ILE A 27 -11.77 5.71 3.17
C ILE A 27 -12.00 5.08 1.79
N ASN A 28 -10.92 4.74 1.09
CA ASN A 28 -10.96 4.03 -0.19
C ASN A 28 -11.15 2.53 0.05
N ASN A 29 -12.41 2.12 0.26
CA ASN A 29 -12.80 0.74 0.57
C ASN A 29 -13.45 -0.02 -0.60
N ALA A 30 -13.95 0.68 -1.64
CA ALA A 30 -14.63 0.05 -2.75
C ALA A 30 -13.76 -1.03 -3.43
N GLY A 31 -14.38 -2.13 -3.85
CA GLY A 31 -13.65 -3.25 -4.44
C GLY A 31 -14.55 -4.36 -4.99
N ILE A 32 -13.98 -5.14 -5.90
CA ILE A 32 -14.58 -6.32 -6.55
C ILE A 32 -13.56 -7.47 -6.67
N LEU A 33 -14.04 -8.68 -6.98
CA LEU A 33 -13.19 -9.84 -7.30
C LEU A 33 -13.44 -10.37 -8.72
N ARG A 34 -12.39 -10.91 -9.36
CA ARG A 34 -12.40 -11.62 -10.65
C ARG A 34 -11.32 -12.70 -10.62
N ASP A 35 -11.48 -13.63 -9.69
CA ASP A 35 -10.42 -14.59 -9.34
C ASP A 35 -10.37 -15.73 -10.36
N LYS A 36 -9.18 -15.92 -10.94
CA LYS A 36 -8.87 -16.98 -11.93
C LYS A 36 -7.37 -17.26 -11.87
N SER A 37 -6.96 -18.50 -12.13
CA SER A 37 -5.54 -18.75 -12.40
C SER A 37 -5.08 -17.85 -13.55
N PHE A 38 -3.84 -17.36 -13.50
CA PHE A 38 -3.37 -16.33 -14.44
C PHE A 38 -3.56 -16.75 -15.91
N ALA A 39 -3.29 -18.03 -16.23
CA ALA A 39 -3.50 -18.58 -17.57
C ALA A 39 -4.96 -18.53 -18.07
N LYS A 40 -5.95 -18.48 -17.17
CA LYS A 40 -7.38 -18.41 -17.48
C LYS A 40 -7.96 -16.99 -17.33
N MET A 41 -7.15 -16.04 -16.84
CA MET A 41 -7.57 -14.68 -16.59
C MET A 41 -7.61 -13.89 -17.89
N SER A 42 -8.75 -13.30 -18.23
CA SER A 42 -8.80 -12.37 -19.35
C SER A 42 -8.18 -11.03 -18.93
N LEU A 43 -7.65 -10.29 -19.92
CA LEU A 43 -7.15 -8.95 -19.64
C LEU A 43 -8.28 -7.99 -19.24
N ASP A 44 -9.52 -8.25 -19.63
CA ASP A 44 -10.67 -7.42 -19.22
C ASP A 44 -11.02 -7.63 -17.75
N ASP A 45 -10.94 -8.87 -17.25
CA ASP A 45 -11.04 -9.16 -15.82
C ASP A 45 -9.91 -8.48 -15.04
N PHE A 46 -8.71 -8.45 -15.60
CA PHE A 46 -7.56 -7.76 -14.99
C PHE A 46 -7.80 -6.25 -14.93
N ARG A 47 -8.13 -5.63 -16.07
CA ARG A 47 -8.37 -4.18 -16.18
C ARG A 47 -9.50 -3.73 -15.28
N LEU A 48 -10.62 -4.46 -15.23
CA LEU A 48 -11.76 -4.10 -14.41
C LEU A 48 -11.40 -4.06 -12.91
N VAL A 49 -10.59 -5.01 -12.45
CA VAL A 49 -10.11 -5.00 -11.06
C VAL A 49 -9.17 -3.83 -10.79
N VAL A 50 -8.23 -3.53 -11.69
CA VAL A 50 -7.36 -2.35 -11.56
C VAL A 50 -8.18 -1.05 -11.57
N GLU A 51 -9.15 -0.96 -12.46
CA GLU A 51 -10.02 0.21 -12.63
C GLU A 51 -10.80 0.51 -11.34
N VAL A 52 -11.49 -0.48 -10.78
CA VAL A 52 -12.29 -0.27 -9.56
C VAL A 52 -11.41 0.02 -8.34
N HIS A 53 -10.32 -0.75 -8.16
CA HIS A 53 -9.52 -0.64 -6.93
C HIS A 53 -8.53 0.52 -6.98
N LEU A 54 -7.68 0.57 -8.01
CA LEU A 54 -6.62 1.57 -8.10
C LEU A 54 -7.14 2.89 -8.66
N MET A 55 -7.79 2.87 -9.84
CA MET A 55 -8.27 4.11 -10.45
C MET A 55 -9.38 4.74 -9.60
N GLY A 56 -10.31 3.94 -9.07
CA GLY A 56 -11.32 4.41 -8.12
C GLY A 56 -10.71 5.13 -6.91
N ALA A 57 -9.69 4.54 -6.27
CA ALA A 57 -9.01 5.18 -5.14
C ALA A 57 -8.28 6.48 -5.55
N ALA A 58 -7.66 6.50 -6.75
CA ALA A 58 -7.01 7.69 -7.28
C ALA A 58 -8.01 8.82 -7.55
N VAL A 59 -9.14 8.52 -8.19
CA VAL A 59 -10.22 9.47 -8.48
C VAL A 59 -10.78 10.07 -7.18
N CYS A 60 -11.16 9.23 -6.22
CA CYS A 60 -11.67 9.69 -4.93
C CYS A 60 -10.65 10.52 -4.15
N SER A 61 -9.38 10.09 -4.13
CA SER A 61 -8.31 10.84 -3.44
C SER A 61 -8.06 12.18 -4.10
N LYS A 62 -8.06 12.24 -5.44
CA LYS A 62 -7.88 13.47 -6.20
C LYS A 62 -9.00 14.47 -5.93
N ALA A 63 -10.24 14.01 -5.87
CA ALA A 63 -11.41 14.85 -5.65
C ALA A 63 -11.40 15.58 -4.29
N VAL A 64 -10.81 14.96 -3.25
CA VAL A 64 -10.71 15.58 -1.91
C VAL A 64 -9.38 16.29 -1.65
N TRP A 65 -8.39 16.12 -2.53
CA TRP A 65 -6.99 16.49 -2.27
C TRP A 65 -6.79 17.99 -2.01
N GLU A 66 -7.29 18.86 -2.89
CA GLU A 66 -7.12 20.30 -2.73
C GLU A 66 -7.87 20.84 -1.52
N THR A 67 -9.03 20.28 -1.21
CA THR A 67 -9.79 20.57 0.01
C THR A 67 -8.95 20.27 1.25
N MET A 68 -8.42 19.05 1.35
CA MET A 68 -7.59 18.64 2.49
C MET A 68 -6.31 19.48 2.61
N ARG A 69 -5.66 19.82 1.48
CA ARG A 69 -4.48 20.69 1.45
C ARG A 69 -4.80 22.11 1.94
N GLY A 70 -5.92 22.69 1.48
CA GLY A 70 -6.36 24.01 1.90
C GLY A 70 -6.76 24.08 3.37
N GLN A 71 -7.31 22.99 3.92
CA GLN A 71 -7.66 22.86 5.33
C GLN A 71 -6.44 22.68 6.26
N GLY A 72 -5.29 22.24 5.74
CA GLY A 72 -4.16 21.81 6.58
C GLY A 72 -4.45 20.52 7.36
N TYR A 73 -5.42 19.71 6.90
CA TYR A 73 -5.82 18.47 7.56
C TYR A 73 -6.45 17.50 6.56
N GLY A 74 -6.03 16.23 6.62
CA GLY A 74 -6.69 15.13 5.91
C GLY A 74 -6.22 13.76 6.37
N ARG A 75 -7.12 12.78 6.41
CA ARG A 75 -6.81 11.37 6.72
C ARG A 75 -7.35 10.49 5.60
N ILE A 76 -6.45 9.84 4.88
CA ILE A 76 -6.83 8.96 3.78
C ILE A 76 -6.41 7.53 4.13
N VAL A 77 -7.34 6.59 4.02
CA VAL A 77 -7.05 5.17 4.17
C VAL A 77 -7.31 4.45 2.85
N MET A 78 -6.32 3.68 2.42
CA MET A 78 -6.42 2.76 1.29
C MET A 78 -6.63 1.34 1.81
N THR A 79 -7.65 0.63 1.31
CA THR A 79 -7.83 -0.78 1.66
C THR A 79 -6.97 -1.67 0.77
N THR A 80 -5.80 -2.11 1.26
CA THR A 80 -4.96 -3.15 0.65
C THR A 80 -5.43 -4.56 1.09
N SER A 81 -4.60 -5.60 0.95
CA SER A 81 -4.90 -6.96 1.41
C SER A 81 -3.64 -7.79 1.59
N SER A 82 -3.75 -8.92 2.30
CA SER A 82 -2.68 -9.94 2.32
C SER A 82 -2.34 -10.46 0.93
N SER A 83 -3.33 -10.62 0.02
CA SER A 83 -3.08 -10.99 -1.37
C SER A 83 -2.25 -9.94 -2.13
N GLY A 84 -2.38 -8.66 -1.78
CA GLY A 84 -1.53 -7.60 -2.32
C GLY A 84 -0.12 -7.63 -1.74
N LEU A 85 -0.01 -7.79 -0.42
CA LEU A 85 1.27 -7.75 0.28
C LEU A 85 2.14 -8.99 0.06
N TYR A 86 1.52 -10.17 -0.06
CA TYR A 86 2.20 -11.46 -0.01
C TYR A 86 1.85 -12.39 -1.18
N GLY A 87 0.90 -11.99 -2.03
CA GLY A 87 0.39 -12.83 -3.12
C GLY A 87 -0.68 -13.82 -2.66
N ASN A 88 -1.52 -14.24 -3.60
CA ASN A 88 -2.47 -15.34 -3.41
C ASN A 88 -2.79 -16.02 -4.75
N PHE A 89 -2.90 -17.34 -4.76
CA PHE A 89 -3.14 -18.08 -6.00
C PHE A 89 -4.47 -17.68 -6.63
N GLY A 90 -4.46 -17.43 -7.94
CA GLY A 90 -5.67 -17.04 -8.68
C GLY A 90 -6.06 -15.55 -8.55
N GLN A 91 -5.25 -14.74 -7.87
CA GLN A 91 -5.53 -13.33 -7.60
C GLN A 91 -4.46 -12.39 -8.18
N ALA A 92 -3.92 -12.69 -9.37
CA ALA A 92 -2.87 -11.86 -9.97
C ALA A 92 -3.33 -10.40 -10.21
N ASN A 93 -4.54 -10.20 -10.71
CA ASN A 93 -5.18 -8.88 -10.88
C ASN A 93 -5.42 -8.17 -9.54
N TYR A 94 -6.03 -8.87 -8.59
CA TYR A 94 -6.37 -8.32 -7.28
C TYR A 94 -5.14 -8.00 -6.45
N GLY A 95 -4.17 -8.91 -6.38
CA GLY A 95 -2.89 -8.68 -5.72
C GLY A 95 -2.14 -7.49 -6.31
N ALA A 96 -2.06 -7.39 -7.64
CA ALA A 96 -1.45 -6.24 -8.31
C ALA A 96 -2.16 -4.92 -7.95
N ALA A 97 -3.49 -4.88 -8.02
CA ALA A 97 -4.26 -3.68 -7.69
C ALA A 97 -4.10 -3.29 -6.20
N LYS A 98 -4.12 -4.26 -5.28
CA LYS A 98 -3.99 -4.01 -3.84
C LYS A 98 -2.58 -3.58 -3.43
N MET A 99 -1.53 -4.09 -4.08
CA MET A 99 -0.17 -3.60 -3.85
C MET A 99 0.06 -2.22 -4.46
N ALA A 100 -0.58 -1.90 -5.60
CA ALA A 100 -0.53 -0.57 -6.19
C ALA A 100 -1.09 0.51 -5.25
N LEU A 101 -2.09 0.18 -4.41
CA LEU A 101 -2.59 1.07 -3.37
C LEU A 101 -1.55 1.39 -2.30
N VAL A 102 -0.67 0.44 -1.96
CA VAL A 102 0.48 0.70 -1.08
C VAL A 102 1.43 1.69 -1.77
N GLY A 103 1.74 1.48 -3.04
CA GLY A 103 2.55 2.42 -3.83
C GLY A 103 1.96 3.83 -3.87
N LEU A 104 0.65 3.96 -4.12
CA LEU A 104 -0.06 5.24 -4.12
C LEU A 104 0.01 5.91 -2.73
N MET A 105 -0.21 5.15 -1.66
CA MET A 105 -0.08 5.64 -0.28
C MET A 105 1.32 6.21 -0.01
N GLN A 106 2.39 5.52 -0.43
CA GLN A 106 3.77 5.99 -0.20
C GLN A 106 3.99 7.40 -0.77
N THR A 107 3.57 7.64 -2.00
CA THR A 107 3.75 8.93 -2.66
C THR A 107 2.84 10.01 -2.08
N LEU A 108 1.55 9.73 -1.91
CA LEU A 108 0.61 10.73 -1.39
C LEU A 108 0.96 11.14 0.05
N ALA A 109 1.48 10.23 0.87
CA ALA A 109 1.93 10.59 2.21
C ALA A 109 3.08 11.60 2.21
N ILE A 110 4.02 11.50 1.25
CA ILE A 110 5.12 12.45 1.09
C ILE A 110 4.58 13.80 0.58
N GLU A 111 3.72 13.79 -0.43
CA GLU A 111 3.13 15.03 -0.98
C GLU A 111 2.24 15.77 0.02
N GLY A 112 1.58 15.02 0.90
CA GLY A 112 0.64 15.52 1.90
C GLY A 112 1.27 16.03 3.20
N GLU A 113 2.54 15.68 3.47
CA GLU A 113 3.19 15.89 4.78
C GLU A 113 3.10 17.34 5.25
N LYS A 114 3.52 18.29 4.41
CA LYS A 114 3.52 19.72 4.74
C LYS A 114 2.13 20.33 4.91
N TYR A 115 1.08 19.60 4.53
CA TYR A 115 -0.32 20.02 4.60
C TYR A 115 -1.10 19.29 5.69
N GLY A 116 -0.44 18.49 6.55
CA GLY A 116 -1.14 17.72 7.57
C GLY A 116 -2.03 16.61 7.02
N VAL A 117 -1.82 16.20 5.76
CA VAL A 117 -2.54 15.10 5.12
C VAL A 117 -1.75 13.81 5.33
N ARG A 118 -2.36 12.86 6.03
CA ARG A 118 -1.76 11.55 6.33
C ARG A 118 -2.47 10.47 5.54
N VAL A 119 -1.68 9.57 4.94
CA VAL A 119 -2.20 8.49 4.10
C VAL A 119 -1.66 7.17 4.61
N ASN A 120 -2.56 6.22 4.86
CA ASN A 120 -2.25 4.90 5.42
C ASN A 120 -2.94 3.78 4.63
N CYS A 121 -2.48 2.56 4.82
CA CYS A 121 -3.08 1.34 4.29
C CYS A 121 -3.64 0.47 5.42
N LEU A 122 -4.82 -0.09 5.18
CA LEU A 122 -5.42 -1.16 5.98
C LEU A 122 -5.46 -2.44 5.15
N ALA A 123 -4.91 -3.53 5.69
CA ALA A 123 -4.98 -4.87 5.14
C ALA A 123 -5.93 -5.71 6.02
N PRO A 124 -7.25 -5.67 5.77
CA PRO A 124 -8.21 -6.37 6.60
C PRO A 124 -8.22 -7.87 6.29
N THR A 125 -8.40 -8.67 7.34
CA THR A 125 -8.85 -10.06 7.27
C THR A 125 -10.19 -10.11 7.98
N ALA A 126 -11.27 -10.20 7.21
CA ALA A 126 -12.63 -10.26 7.72
C ALA A 126 -13.43 -11.28 6.91
N ALA A 127 -14.37 -11.95 7.57
CA ALA A 127 -15.36 -12.77 6.92
C ALA A 127 -16.25 -11.86 6.07
N THR A 128 -16.21 -12.05 4.75
CA THR A 128 -17.07 -11.35 3.80
C THR A 128 -17.62 -12.38 2.82
N GLN A 129 -18.56 -11.97 1.96
CA GLN A 129 -18.96 -12.80 0.82
C GLN A 129 -17.75 -13.24 -0.03
N MET A 130 -16.64 -12.50 0.02
CA MET A 130 -15.38 -12.80 -0.69
C MET A 130 -14.51 -13.89 -0.04
N THR A 131 -14.74 -14.27 1.22
CA THR A 131 -13.94 -15.29 1.92
C THR A 131 -14.67 -16.63 2.12
N ALA A 132 -15.93 -16.71 1.69
CA ALA A 132 -16.75 -17.92 1.76
C ALA A 132 -16.12 -19.04 0.91
N GLY A 133 -15.84 -20.19 1.52
CA GLY A 133 -15.24 -21.36 0.86
C GLY A 133 -13.72 -21.47 0.92
N VAL A 134 -13.02 -20.48 1.51
CA VAL A 134 -11.55 -20.52 1.70
C VAL A 134 -11.17 -20.92 3.14
N LEU A 135 -11.96 -20.49 4.12
CA LEU A 135 -11.71 -20.71 5.55
C LEU A 135 -12.77 -21.64 6.16
N SER A 136 -12.40 -22.32 7.25
CA SER A 136 -13.36 -23.09 8.04
C SER A 136 -14.44 -22.19 8.65
N GLU A 137 -15.62 -22.73 8.93
CA GLU A 137 -16.69 -21.97 9.60
C GLU A 137 -16.25 -21.42 10.96
N GLU A 138 -15.45 -22.18 11.72
CA GLU A 138 -14.88 -21.75 12.99
C GLU A 138 -13.96 -20.54 12.83
N SER A 139 -13.12 -20.54 11.78
CA SER A 139 -12.26 -19.40 11.47
C SER A 139 -13.05 -18.19 10.96
N LEU A 140 -14.11 -18.40 10.17
CA LEU A 140 -14.98 -17.32 9.69
C LEU A 140 -15.71 -16.63 10.86
N ASN A 141 -16.14 -17.39 11.86
CA ASN A 141 -16.80 -16.86 13.06
C ASN A 141 -15.90 -15.94 13.91
N GLN A 142 -14.57 -16.09 13.79
CA GLN A 142 -13.60 -15.23 14.47
C GLN A 142 -13.25 -13.96 13.67
N LEU A 143 -13.70 -13.84 12.42
CA LEU A 143 -13.34 -12.76 11.51
C LEU A 143 -14.47 -11.72 11.36
N ASP A 144 -15.11 -11.36 12.47
CA ASP A 144 -16.10 -10.28 12.48
C ASP A 144 -15.48 -8.97 11.95
N PRO A 145 -16.08 -8.30 10.93
CA PRO A 145 -15.62 -7.00 10.44
C PRO A 145 -15.45 -5.94 11.54
N ALA A 146 -16.23 -6.00 12.64
CA ALA A 146 -16.08 -5.10 13.78
C ALA A 146 -14.70 -5.20 14.45
N LEU A 147 -14.02 -6.34 14.31
CA LEU A 147 -12.67 -6.56 14.84
C LEU A 147 -11.58 -5.91 13.97
N VAL A 148 -11.94 -5.34 12.82
CA VAL A 148 -11.05 -4.54 11.97
C VAL A 148 -11.17 -3.04 12.30
N SER A 149 -12.36 -2.58 12.71
CA SER A 149 -12.66 -1.16 12.96
C SER A 149 -11.69 -0.45 13.90
N PRO A 150 -11.15 -1.05 14.98
CA PRO A 150 -10.15 -0.39 15.83
C PRO A 150 -8.90 0.06 15.07
N ALA A 151 -8.43 -0.74 14.11
CA ALA A 151 -7.30 -0.34 13.27
C ALA A 151 -7.65 0.88 12.41
N LEU A 152 -8.85 0.90 11.82
CA LEU A 152 -9.30 2.03 11.01
C LEU A 152 -9.33 3.33 11.81
N LEU A 153 -9.83 3.29 13.05
CA LEU A 153 -9.85 4.45 13.95
C LEU A 153 -8.45 5.00 14.20
N ALA A 154 -7.47 4.12 14.48
CA ALA A 154 -6.08 4.54 14.67
C ALA A 154 -5.47 5.18 13.41
N LEU A 155 -5.89 4.74 12.21
CA LEU A 155 -5.39 5.29 10.94
C LEU A 155 -6.00 6.63 10.54
N VAL A 156 -7.08 7.08 11.21
CA VAL A 156 -7.78 8.34 10.93
C VAL A 156 -7.91 9.28 12.13
N ALA A 157 -7.31 8.92 13.28
CA ALA A 157 -7.20 9.80 14.43
C ALA A 157 -6.44 11.09 14.10
N GLU A 158 -6.62 12.12 14.92
CA GLU A 158 -5.91 13.38 14.78
C GLU A 158 -4.38 13.18 14.84
N ASP A 159 -3.90 12.25 15.65
CA ASP A 159 -2.49 11.88 15.78
C ASP A 159 -2.12 10.62 14.96
N ALA A 160 -2.97 10.18 14.02
CA ALA A 160 -2.76 8.99 13.19
C ALA A 160 -1.34 8.90 12.61
N PRO A 161 -0.77 7.70 12.42
CA PRO A 161 0.51 7.58 11.72
C PRO A 161 0.40 8.07 10.26
N THR A 162 1.52 8.08 9.55
CA THR A 162 1.55 8.20 8.08
C THR A 162 2.33 7.02 7.51
N ARG A 163 1.99 6.57 6.30
CA ARG A 163 2.65 5.42 5.63
C ARG A 163 2.61 4.13 6.45
N ALA A 164 1.62 3.97 7.32
CA ALA A 164 1.40 2.72 8.03
C ALA A 164 0.63 1.74 7.15
N ILE A 165 1.08 0.48 7.10
CA ILE A 165 0.35 -0.64 6.51
C ILE A 165 -0.07 -1.54 7.66
N VAL A 166 -1.33 -1.43 8.10
CA VAL A 166 -1.83 -2.17 9.27
C VAL A 166 -2.59 -3.41 8.80
N CYS A 167 -2.13 -4.58 9.20
CA CYS A 167 -2.84 -5.85 9.07
C CYS A 167 -3.77 -6.02 10.27
N ALA A 168 -5.05 -6.26 10.04
CA ALA A 168 -6.05 -6.37 11.10
C ALA A 168 -7.06 -7.50 10.83
N GLY A 169 -7.31 -8.35 11.82
CA GLY A 169 -8.32 -9.41 11.74
C GLY A 169 -8.34 -10.26 13.01
N ALA A 170 -9.51 -10.79 13.39
CA ALA A 170 -9.69 -11.59 14.61
C ALA A 170 -9.16 -10.92 15.90
N GLY A 171 -9.17 -9.58 15.97
CA GLY A 171 -8.62 -8.82 17.09
C GLY A 171 -7.08 -8.76 17.15
N HIS A 172 -6.40 -9.32 16.15
CA HIS A 172 -4.95 -9.23 15.99
C HIS A 172 -4.59 -8.07 15.07
N PHE A 173 -3.57 -7.31 15.46
CA PHE A 173 -3.06 -6.15 14.73
C PHE A 173 -1.55 -6.26 14.54
N ALA A 174 -1.08 -6.08 13.31
CA ALA A 174 0.34 -6.05 12.98
C ALA A 174 0.64 -4.94 11.96
N ARG A 175 1.91 -4.54 11.86
CA ARG A 175 2.36 -3.60 10.83
C ARG A 175 3.24 -4.30 9.81
N ALA A 176 2.90 -4.14 8.54
CA ALA A 176 3.75 -4.53 7.42
C ALA A 176 4.60 -3.34 6.95
N TYR A 177 5.71 -3.66 6.28
CA TYR A 177 6.68 -2.68 5.81
C TYR A 177 7.19 -3.05 4.42
N VAL A 178 7.48 -2.04 3.59
CA VAL A 178 8.31 -2.18 2.39
C VAL A 178 9.74 -1.87 2.82
N THR A 179 10.61 -2.87 2.79
CA THR A 179 11.95 -2.80 3.37
C THR A 179 13.05 -2.91 2.31
N LEU A 180 14.26 -2.48 2.69
CA LEU A 180 15.47 -2.59 1.90
C LEU A 180 16.58 -3.21 2.75
N THR A 181 17.20 -4.29 2.28
CA THR A 181 18.34 -4.94 2.95
C THR A 181 19.58 -4.02 2.88
N PRO A 182 20.62 -4.26 3.70
CA PRO A 182 21.88 -3.53 3.55
C PRO A 182 22.55 -3.72 2.19
N GLY A 183 22.32 -4.87 1.54
CA GLY A 183 22.93 -5.21 0.26
C GLY A 183 24.43 -5.48 0.36
N ALA A 184 25.09 -5.53 -0.80
CA ALA A 184 26.54 -5.68 -0.89
C ALA A 184 27.07 -4.85 -2.07
N TRP A 185 28.23 -4.21 -1.89
CA TRP A 185 28.95 -3.63 -3.01
C TRP A 185 29.69 -4.73 -3.78
N ILE A 186 29.38 -4.88 -5.07
CA ILE A 186 29.99 -5.92 -5.92
C ILE A 186 31.06 -5.35 -6.88
N GLY A 187 31.04 -4.04 -7.10
CA GLY A 187 31.84 -3.38 -8.14
C GLY A 187 31.39 -3.74 -9.56
N GLY A 188 32.15 -3.27 -10.56
CA GLY A 188 31.92 -3.56 -11.99
C GLY A 188 32.83 -4.67 -12.53
N GLY A 189 32.84 -4.83 -13.86
CA GLY A 189 33.73 -5.77 -14.56
C GLY A 189 33.00 -6.95 -15.23
N PRO A 190 33.72 -7.72 -16.07
CA PRO A 190 33.12 -8.79 -16.87
C PRO A 190 32.57 -9.96 -16.05
N ASP A 191 33.05 -10.15 -14.82
CA ASP A 191 32.68 -11.21 -13.88
C ASP A 191 31.72 -10.75 -12.76
N ALA A 192 31.14 -9.53 -12.89
CA ALA A 192 30.28 -8.96 -11.86
C ALA A 192 29.01 -9.80 -11.61
N GLY A 193 28.46 -10.42 -12.65
CA GLY A 193 27.27 -11.26 -12.53
C GLY A 193 27.51 -12.50 -11.67
N GLU A 194 28.66 -13.15 -11.83
CA GLU A 194 29.09 -14.30 -11.04
C GLU A 194 29.32 -13.89 -9.58
N ARG A 195 29.92 -12.72 -9.34
CA ARG A 195 30.09 -12.20 -7.98
C ARG A 195 28.76 -11.85 -7.30
N VAL A 196 27.78 -11.30 -8.03
CA VAL A 196 26.41 -11.12 -7.52
C VAL A 196 25.81 -12.46 -7.09
N GLN A 197 25.93 -13.50 -7.92
CA GLN A 197 25.42 -14.83 -7.59
C GLN A 197 26.10 -15.40 -6.34
N ALA A 198 27.42 -15.29 -6.26
CA ALA A 198 28.18 -15.75 -5.09
C ALA A 198 27.82 -14.97 -3.81
N ALA A 199 27.47 -13.69 -3.94
CA ALA A 199 27.09 -12.82 -2.83
C ALA A 199 25.58 -12.82 -2.51
N TRP A 200 24.77 -13.65 -3.18
CA TRP A 200 23.30 -13.56 -3.08
C TRP A 200 22.78 -13.72 -1.64
N ALA A 201 23.39 -14.60 -0.85
CA ALA A 201 23.06 -14.76 0.57
C ALA A 201 23.28 -13.48 1.38
N THR A 202 24.36 -12.73 1.09
CA THR A 202 24.65 -11.44 1.74
C THR A 202 23.70 -10.35 1.25
N ILE A 203 23.42 -10.28 -0.05
CA ILE A 203 22.47 -9.31 -0.63
C ILE A 203 21.06 -9.49 -0.02
N SER A 204 20.68 -10.74 0.24
CA SER A 204 19.36 -11.12 0.72
C SER A 204 19.22 -11.14 2.24
N ASP A 205 20.29 -10.88 3.01
CA ASP A 205 20.24 -10.92 4.47
C ASP A 205 19.34 -9.77 5.01
N PRO A 206 18.24 -10.09 5.71
CA PRO A 206 17.35 -9.07 6.24
C PRO A 206 17.94 -8.36 7.47
N ALA A 207 19.02 -8.86 8.08
CA ALA A 207 19.65 -8.24 9.24
C ALA A 207 20.08 -6.80 8.92
N GLY A 208 19.59 -5.83 9.70
CA GLY A 208 19.87 -4.41 9.46
C GLY A 208 19.04 -3.78 8.32
N SER A 209 17.99 -4.45 7.84
CA SER A 209 17.08 -3.84 6.86
C SER A 209 16.43 -2.57 7.40
N VAL A 210 16.20 -1.63 6.49
CA VAL A 210 15.56 -0.35 6.79
C VAL A 210 14.22 -0.23 6.06
N VAL A 211 13.42 0.73 6.49
CA VAL A 211 12.22 1.18 5.78
C VAL A 211 12.56 2.52 5.15
N PRO A 212 12.76 2.60 3.82
CA PRO A 212 13.18 3.86 3.21
C PRO A 212 12.13 4.97 3.34
N ASP A 213 12.56 6.16 3.73
CA ASP A 213 11.67 7.32 3.86
C ASP A 213 11.21 7.86 2.50
N TYR A 214 11.97 7.65 1.43
CA TYR A 214 11.62 8.05 0.06
C TYR A 214 12.50 7.29 -0.94
N GLY A 215 12.17 7.40 -2.23
CA GLY A 215 12.79 6.57 -3.28
C GLY A 215 14.32 6.75 -3.42
N PHE A 216 14.85 7.97 -3.29
CA PHE A 216 16.28 8.24 -3.51
C PHE A 216 17.19 7.70 -2.40
N MET A 217 16.64 7.35 -1.22
CA MET A 217 17.43 6.72 -0.16
C MET A 217 18.12 5.44 -0.62
N GLN A 218 17.55 4.72 -1.59
CA GLN A 218 18.22 3.58 -2.21
C GLN A 218 19.54 4.01 -2.88
N ALA A 219 19.47 5.01 -3.78
CA ALA A 219 20.64 5.49 -4.53
C ALA A 219 21.71 6.09 -3.60
N GLU A 220 21.30 6.84 -2.58
CA GLU A 220 22.21 7.40 -1.57
C GLU A 220 23.01 6.31 -0.86
N ARG A 221 22.36 5.18 -0.50
CA ARG A 221 23.03 4.04 0.13
C ARG A 221 23.96 3.30 -0.83
N GLU A 222 23.55 3.14 -2.08
CA GLU A 222 24.38 2.50 -3.12
C GLU A 222 25.67 3.31 -3.37
N VAL A 223 25.56 4.64 -3.45
CA VAL A 223 26.72 5.55 -3.59
C VAL A 223 27.61 5.50 -2.35
N ALA A 224 27.04 5.60 -1.14
CA ALA A 224 27.81 5.53 0.10
C ALA A 224 28.57 4.19 0.23
N SER A 225 27.96 3.09 -0.20
CA SER A 225 28.60 1.76 -0.23
C SER A 225 29.79 1.71 -1.19
N ALA A 226 29.67 2.36 -2.36
CA ALA A 226 30.77 2.47 -3.32
C ALA A 226 31.92 3.37 -2.82
N GLU A 227 31.60 4.51 -2.19
CA GLU A 227 32.60 5.44 -1.63
C GLU A 227 33.40 4.80 -0.49
N ALA A 228 32.72 4.08 0.41
CA ALA A 228 33.37 3.38 1.52
C ALA A 228 34.43 2.39 1.03
N GLN A 229 34.17 1.68 -0.07
CA GLN A 229 35.13 0.73 -0.64
C GLN A 229 36.29 1.41 -1.37
N ALA A 230 36.04 2.54 -2.06
CA ALA A 230 37.10 3.33 -2.68
C ALA A 230 38.11 3.88 -1.65
N GLY A 231 37.62 4.28 -0.47
CA GLY A 231 38.46 4.73 0.65
C GLY A 231 39.34 3.63 1.26
N VAL A 232 38.87 2.38 1.26
CA VAL A 232 39.65 1.21 1.75
C VAL A 232 40.77 0.85 0.78
N THR A 233 40.61 1.06 -0.52
CA THR A 233 41.65 0.76 -1.52
C THR A 233 42.77 1.82 -1.62
N ALA A 234 42.60 2.99 -1.00
CA ALA A 234 43.52 4.12 -1.11
C ALA A 234 44.47 4.32 0.10
N GLY A 235 44.33 3.51 1.16
CA GLY A 235 45.16 3.55 2.38
C GLY A 235 45.96 2.27 2.59
#